data_AF-A0A7K4ELZ2-F1
#
_entry.id   AF-A0A7K4ELZ2-F1
#
_cell.length_a   1.000
_cell.length_b   1.000
_cell.length_c   1.000
_cell.angle_alpha   90.00
_cell.angle_beta   90.00
_cell.angle_gamma   90.00
#
_symmetry.space_group_name_H-M   'P 1'
#
loop_
_entity.id
_entity.type
_entity.pdbx_description
1 polymer ?
#
loop_
_entity_poly.entity_id
_entity_poly.type
_entity_poly.pdbx_seq_one_letter_code
_entity_poly.pdbx_strand_id
1 'polypeptide(L)'
;MDDAALTLAPDFLIEFLDIVRSLKSIDLAPKASVYPGTTEVSHKFHEGQDSISIPVWLCVEDPNYNAIMDDIAKARAPDFQNIHTSHIEMLRFAAFGVPRAYLTMLEEYRRGGFRSSQQAVNQIIQDHLDARNAEFRSLGKKVPKLESLVIAGEQVLNGIVAEIKSFNSTLEEKRLKQLTYGVSETEMTAIVERMFNLLVEAGLIFDNGTVKHGTPTRIYHRLIPHTAHLLSVRALGGSGAGGTINQTVEALD
;
A
#
# COMPACT_ATOMS: atom_id res chain seq x y z
N MET A 1 -0.52 -1.87 -11.62
CA MET A 1 -0.96 -0.48 -11.82
C MET A 1 -1.66 -0.42 -13.16
N ASP A 2 -2.76 0.33 -13.27
CA ASP A 2 -3.39 0.58 -14.56
C ASP A 2 -2.57 1.67 -15.26
N ASP A 3 -1.95 1.34 -16.40
CA ASP A 3 -1.07 2.27 -17.11
C ASP A 3 -1.84 3.39 -17.82
N ALA A 4 -3.17 3.44 -17.74
CA ALA A 4 -4.01 4.42 -18.41
C ALA A 4 -3.57 5.88 -18.14
N ALA A 5 -3.22 6.22 -16.89
CA ALA A 5 -2.76 7.56 -16.53
C ALA A 5 -1.35 7.89 -17.05
N LEU A 6 -0.53 6.88 -17.34
CA LEU A 6 0.82 7.05 -17.88
C LEU A 6 0.89 6.94 -19.42
N THR A 7 -0.10 6.27 -20.01
CA THR A 7 -0.17 6.00 -21.46
C THR A 7 -0.81 7.17 -22.20
N LEU A 8 -1.73 7.89 -21.55
CA LEU A 8 -2.33 9.10 -22.09
C LEU A 8 -1.38 10.28 -21.87
N ALA A 9 -1.22 11.15 -22.87
CA ALA A 9 -0.52 12.41 -22.66
C ALA A 9 -1.27 13.23 -21.59
N PRO A 10 -0.57 14.00 -20.73
CA PRO A 10 -1.19 14.80 -19.67
C PRO A 10 -2.41 15.61 -20.13
N ASP A 11 -2.34 16.21 -21.31
CA ASP A 11 -3.43 17.01 -21.88
C ASP A 11 -4.71 16.19 -22.13
N PHE A 12 -4.60 14.90 -22.46
CA PHE A 12 -5.76 14.02 -22.60
C PHE A 12 -6.47 13.77 -21.26
N LEU A 13 -5.72 13.66 -20.16
CA LEU A 13 -6.33 13.45 -18.83
C LEU A 13 -7.10 14.69 -18.37
N ILE A 14 -6.54 15.87 -18.66
CA ILE A 14 -7.18 17.17 -18.41
C ILE A 14 -8.51 17.24 -19.18
N GLU A 15 -8.49 16.97 -20.49
CA GLU A 15 -9.70 16.99 -21.33
C GLU A 15 -10.71 15.91 -20.92
N PHE A 16 -10.24 14.70 -20.62
CA PHE A 16 -11.09 13.60 -20.19
C PHE A 16 -11.86 13.94 -18.90
N LEU A 17 -11.18 14.49 -17.89
CA LEU A 17 -11.83 14.85 -16.63
C LEU A 17 -12.78 16.04 -16.79
N ASP A 18 -12.53 16.95 -17.73
CA ASP A 18 -13.49 17.98 -18.11
C ASP A 18 -14.76 17.38 -18.76
N ILE A 19 -14.61 16.35 -19.61
CA ILE A 19 -15.76 15.60 -20.16
C ILE A 19 -16.52 14.90 -19.04
N VAL A 20 -15.84 14.16 -18.16
CA VAL A 20 -16.46 13.46 -17.02
C VAL A 20 -17.25 14.44 -16.15
N ARG A 21 -16.68 15.61 -15.86
CA ARG A 21 -17.37 16.68 -15.14
C ARG A 21 -18.62 17.15 -15.88
N SER A 22 -18.55 17.35 -17.20
CA SER A 22 -19.68 17.84 -18.00
C SER A 22 -20.86 16.86 -18.07
N LEU A 23 -20.60 15.57 -17.87
CA LEU A 23 -21.64 14.53 -17.84
C LEU A 23 -22.44 14.50 -16.53
N LYS A 24 -21.95 15.15 -15.47
CA LYS A 24 -22.64 15.20 -14.18
C LYS A 24 -24.00 15.88 -14.32
N SER A 25 -25.05 15.19 -13.88
CA SER A 25 -26.41 15.72 -13.83
C SER A 25 -27.08 15.34 -12.52
N ILE A 26 -28.35 15.73 -12.33
CA ILE A 26 -29.11 15.31 -11.15
C ILE A 26 -29.33 13.80 -11.09
N ASP A 27 -29.32 13.13 -12.26
CA ASP A 27 -29.58 11.70 -12.40
C ASP A 27 -28.32 10.87 -12.68
N LEU A 28 -27.19 11.52 -12.97
CA LEU A 28 -25.94 10.86 -13.34
C LEU A 28 -24.79 11.39 -12.49
N ALA A 29 -24.17 10.48 -11.72
CA ALA A 29 -22.94 10.72 -10.97
C ALA A 29 -21.78 9.89 -11.57
N PRO A 30 -21.02 10.46 -12.52
CA PRO A 30 -19.85 9.80 -13.10
C PRO A 30 -18.81 9.45 -12.01
N LYS A 31 -18.15 8.31 -12.17
CA LYS A 31 -17.04 7.87 -11.32
C LYS A 31 -15.81 7.66 -12.18
N ALA A 32 -14.67 8.16 -11.72
CA ALA A 32 -13.38 7.98 -12.36
C ALA A 32 -12.34 7.58 -11.31
N SER A 33 -11.41 6.71 -11.69
CA SER A 33 -10.24 6.39 -10.88
C SER A 33 -9.16 7.45 -11.11
N VAL A 34 -8.56 7.93 -10.03
CA VAL A 34 -7.50 8.95 -10.04
C VAL A 34 -6.28 8.39 -9.34
N TYR A 35 -5.11 8.63 -9.93
CA TYR A 35 -3.80 8.21 -9.41
C TYR A 35 -3.05 9.45 -8.89
N PRO A 36 -2.77 9.55 -7.57
CA PRO A 36 -2.26 10.79 -6.97
C PRO A 36 -0.92 11.30 -7.50
N GLY A 37 -0.06 10.43 -8.04
CA GLY A 37 1.27 10.78 -8.52
C GLY A 37 1.34 11.13 -10.00
N THR A 38 0.37 10.68 -10.81
CA THR A 38 0.42 10.76 -12.28
C THR A 38 -0.83 11.31 -12.96
N THR A 39 -1.99 11.34 -12.30
CA THR A 39 -3.21 11.91 -12.90
C THR A 39 -3.18 13.42 -12.82
N GLU A 40 -3.13 14.06 -13.99
CA GLU A 40 -3.14 15.51 -14.12
C GLU A 40 -4.58 16.03 -14.27
N VAL A 41 -4.91 17.11 -13.57
CA VAL A 41 -6.23 17.74 -13.57
C VAL A 41 -6.17 19.16 -14.10
N SER A 42 -7.25 19.62 -14.74
CA SER A 42 -7.41 21.01 -15.15
C SER A 42 -7.43 21.93 -13.92
N HIS A 43 -6.89 23.14 -14.06
CA HIS A 43 -7.05 24.23 -13.07
C HIS A 43 -8.51 24.60 -12.81
N LYS A 44 -9.44 24.17 -13.67
CA LYS A 44 -10.89 24.38 -13.52
C LYS A 44 -11.60 23.26 -12.78
N PHE A 45 -10.92 22.17 -12.46
CA PHE A 45 -11.50 21.01 -11.80
C PHE A 45 -11.20 21.10 -10.30
N HIS A 46 -12.24 21.30 -9.49
CA HIS A 46 -12.09 21.49 -8.05
C HIS A 46 -12.67 20.30 -7.28
N GLU A 47 -11.81 19.57 -6.59
CA GLU A 47 -12.24 18.55 -5.62
C GLU A 47 -13.07 19.21 -4.50
N GLY A 48 -14.18 18.58 -4.13
CA GLY A 48 -15.17 19.10 -3.17
C GLY A 48 -16.32 19.89 -3.80
N GLN A 49 -16.10 20.52 -4.97
CA GLN A 49 -17.19 21.16 -5.73
C GLN A 49 -17.62 20.28 -6.91
N ASP A 50 -16.67 19.87 -7.74
CA ASP A 50 -16.93 19.09 -8.94
C ASP A 50 -17.01 17.59 -8.63
N SER A 51 -16.18 17.11 -7.70
CA SER A 51 -16.02 15.70 -7.37
C SER A 51 -15.86 15.47 -5.86
N ILE A 52 -16.01 14.21 -5.44
CA ILE A 52 -15.70 13.74 -4.08
C ILE A 52 -14.74 12.57 -4.24
N SER A 53 -13.55 12.66 -3.66
CA SER A 53 -12.63 11.53 -3.61
C SER A 53 -13.09 10.53 -2.56
N ILE A 54 -13.04 9.26 -2.94
CA ILE A 54 -13.34 8.13 -2.06
C ILE A 54 -12.08 7.25 -2.06
N PRO A 55 -11.33 7.17 -0.96
CA PRO A 55 -10.20 6.26 -0.88
C PRO A 55 -10.74 4.82 -0.92
N VAL A 56 -10.24 4.03 -1.88
CA VAL A 56 -10.66 2.62 -2.06
C VAL A 56 -9.66 1.66 -1.40
N TRP A 57 -8.49 2.16 -1.03
CA TRP A 57 -7.46 1.36 -0.39
C TRP A 57 -7.80 1.14 1.10
N LEU A 58 -7.95 -0.12 1.50
CA LEU A 58 -8.21 -0.51 2.88
C LEU A 58 -6.94 -0.34 3.74
N CYS A 59 -7.04 0.39 4.85
CA CYS A 59 -5.97 0.48 5.83
C CYS A 59 -5.83 -0.85 6.59
N VAL A 60 -4.60 -1.34 6.76
CA VAL A 60 -4.31 -2.57 7.52
C VAL A 60 -4.52 -2.40 9.03
N GLU A 61 -4.57 -1.16 9.53
CA GLU A 61 -4.89 -0.83 10.93
C GLU A 61 -6.41 -0.66 11.15
N ASP A 62 -7.25 -0.77 10.11
CA ASP A 62 -8.70 -0.68 10.29
C ASP A 62 -9.22 -1.88 11.11
N PRO A 63 -10.03 -1.66 12.17
CA PRO A 63 -10.55 -2.75 12.99
C PRO A 63 -11.36 -3.81 12.22
N ASN A 64 -11.95 -3.43 11.08
CA ASN A 64 -12.73 -4.31 10.23
C ASN A 64 -11.91 -4.88 9.06
N TYR A 65 -10.62 -4.55 8.95
CA TYR A 65 -9.74 -4.95 7.85
C TYR A 65 -9.83 -6.45 7.55
N ASN A 66 -9.67 -7.28 8.58
CA ASN A 66 -9.71 -8.73 8.47
C ASN A 66 -11.06 -9.24 7.98
N ALA A 67 -12.15 -8.74 8.56
CA ALA A 67 -13.50 -9.14 8.19
C ALA A 67 -13.83 -8.78 6.74
N ILE A 68 -13.51 -7.55 6.31
CA ILE A 68 -13.75 -7.07 4.96
C ILE A 68 -12.99 -7.92 3.93
N MET A 69 -11.70 -8.15 4.17
CA MET A 69 -10.87 -8.94 3.25
C MET A 69 -11.33 -10.40 3.16
N ASP A 70 -11.79 -10.99 4.27
CA ASP A 70 -12.35 -12.33 4.27
C ASP A 70 -13.69 -12.42 3.55
N ASP A 71 -14.55 -11.43 3.67
CA ASP A 71 -15.81 -11.40 2.92
C ASP A 71 -15.57 -11.31 1.40
N ILE A 72 -14.54 -10.56 0.99
CA ILE A 72 -14.10 -10.54 -0.41
C ILE A 72 -13.56 -11.91 -0.84
N ALA A 73 -12.74 -12.56 -0.01
CA ALA A 73 -12.22 -13.90 -0.29
C ALA A 73 -13.34 -14.93 -0.38
N LYS A 74 -14.31 -14.94 0.54
CA LYS A 74 -15.49 -15.84 0.49
C LYS A 74 -16.24 -15.71 -0.85
N ALA A 75 -16.38 -14.48 -1.35
CA ALA A 75 -17.12 -14.24 -2.59
C ALA A 75 -16.36 -14.64 -3.86
N ARG A 76 -15.01 -14.73 -3.83
CA ARG A 76 -14.17 -14.82 -5.05
C ARG A 76 -13.15 -15.96 -5.06
N ALA A 77 -12.81 -16.50 -3.91
CA ALA A 77 -11.92 -17.64 -3.70
C ALA A 77 -12.66 -18.65 -2.81
N PRO A 78 -13.66 -19.36 -3.36
CA PRO A 78 -14.34 -20.43 -2.62
C PRO A 78 -13.28 -21.40 -2.09
N ASP A 79 -13.48 -21.92 -0.90
CA ASP A 79 -12.57 -22.86 -0.22
C ASP A 79 -11.28 -22.25 0.34
N PHE A 80 -11.07 -20.92 0.33
CA PHE A 80 -9.90 -20.33 1.00
C PHE A 80 -9.83 -20.69 2.49
N GLN A 81 -10.99 -20.99 3.11
CA GLN A 81 -11.10 -21.45 4.50
C GLN A 81 -10.45 -22.82 4.75
N ASN A 82 -10.16 -23.60 3.70
CA ASN A 82 -9.41 -24.86 3.82
C ASN A 82 -7.89 -24.62 3.99
N ILE A 83 -7.41 -23.40 3.74
CA ILE A 83 -6.03 -23.00 4.02
C ILE A 83 -5.90 -22.78 5.53
N HIS A 84 -4.75 -23.16 6.10
CA HIS A 84 -4.47 -22.93 7.51
C HIS A 84 -4.59 -21.44 7.87
N THR A 85 -5.30 -21.11 8.96
CA THR A 85 -5.65 -19.74 9.35
C THR A 85 -4.45 -18.79 9.37
N SER A 86 -3.34 -19.20 10.00
CA SER A 86 -2.13 -18.36 10.08
C SER A 86 -1.51 -18.05 8.71
N HIS A 87 -1.71 -18.91 7.70
CA HIS A 87 -1.25 -18.62 6.34
C HIS A 87 -2.17 -17.61 5.67
N ILE A 88 -3.49 -17.73 5.87
CA ILE A 88 -4.49 -16.77 5.40
C ILE A 88 -4.17 -15.39 5.96
N GLU A 89 -3.93 -15.28 7.26
CA GLU A 89 -3.60 -14.02 7.93
C GLU A 89 -2.32 -13.39 7.38
N MET A 90 -1.28 -14.19 7.17
CA MET A 90 -0.01 -13.68 6.62
C MET A 90 -0.15 -13.21 5.17
N LEU A 91 -0.88 -13.95 4.32
CA LEU A 91 -1.15 -13.54 2.94
C LEU A 91 -2.08 -12.32 2.87
N ARG A 92 -3.09 -12.25 3.75
CA ARG A 92 -3.98 -11.10 3.86
C ARG A 92 -3.19 -9.86 4.25
N PHE A 93 -2.43 -9.94 5.34
CA PHE A 93 -1.58 -8.85 5.80
C PHE A 93 -0.60 -8.42 4.70
N ALA A 94 0.07 -9.38 4.05
CA ALA A 94 1.00 -9.11 2.94
C ALA A 94 0.32 -8.50 1.71
N ALA A 95 -0.97 -8.69 1.48
CA ALA A 95 -1.71 -8.05 0.40
C ALA A 95 -1.96 -6.55 0.64
N PHE A 96 -1.65 -6.06 1.84
CA PHE A 96 -1.56 -4.65 2.18
C PHE A 96 -2.78 -3.85 1.73
N GLY A 97 -3.98 -4.26 2.14
CA GLY A 97 -5.18 -3.50 1.78
C GLY A 97 -5.71 -3.68 0.36
N VAL A 98 -5.04 -4.46 -0.50
CA VAL A 98 -5.39 -4.63 -1.91
C VAL A 98 -6.08 -5.98 -2.14
N PRO A 99 -7.41 -6.02 -2.34
CA PRO A 99 -8.14 -7.29 -2.46
C PRO A 99 -7.70 -8.15 -3.65
N ARG A 100 -7.35 -7.51 -4.78
CA ARG A 100 -6.87 -8.23 -5.97
C ARG A 100 -5.53 -8.94 -5.71
N ALA A 101 -4.63 -8.31 -4.95
CA ALA A 101 -3.38 -8.93 -4.53
C ALA A 101 -3.65 -10.14 -3.65
N TYR A 102 -4.52 -9.99 -2.65
CA TYR A 102 -4.90 -11.07 -1.75
C TYR A 102 -5.47 -12.29 -2.49
N LEU A 103 -6.46 -12.07 -3.37
CA LEU A 103 -7.06 -13.15 -4.17
C LEU A 103 -6.03 -13.83 -5.08
N THR A 104 -5.09 -13.08 -5.62
CA THR A 104 -4.01 -13.64 -6.45
C THR A 104 -3.09 -14.51 -5.60
N MET A 105 -2.68 -14.05 -4.42
CA MET A 105 -1.86 -14.86 -3.51
C MET A 105 -2.55 -16.15 -3.05
N LEU A 106 -3.86 -16.08 -2.75
CA LEU A 106 -4.65 -17.26 -2.39
C LEU A 106 -4.70 -18.27 -3.54
N GLU A 107 -4.89 -17.79 -4.77
CA GLU A 107 -4.90 -18.65 -5.96
C GLU A 107 -3.54 -19.31 -6.20
N GLU A 108 -2.45 -18.54 -6.07
CA GLU A 108 -1.08 -19.07 -6.19
C GLU A 108 -0.79 -20.13 -5.12
N TYR A 109 -1.22 -19.89 -3.87
CA TYR A 109 -1.10 -20.88 -2.80
C TYR A 109 -1.87 -22.17 -3.12
N ARG A 110 -3.09 -22.02 -3.65
CA ARG A 110 -3.95 -23.16 -4.04
C ARG A 110 -3.39 -23.96 -5.21
N ARG A 111 -2.76 -23.29 -6.18
CA ARG A 111 -2.10 -23.96 -7.32
C ARG A 111 -1.01 -24.92 -6.86
N GLY A 112 -0.41 -24.67 -5.70
CA GLY A 112 0.58 -25.54 -5.09
C GLY A 112 1.90 -25.56 -5.88
N GLY A 113 2.62 -26.69 -5.81
CA GLY A 113 3.96 -26.83 -6.40
C GLY A 113 5.11 -26.43 -5.47
N PHE A 114 4.80 -26.15 -4.20
CA PHE A 114 5.78 -25.83 -3.16
C PHE A 114 6.16 -27.07 -2.35
N ARG A 115 7.37 -27.09 -1.79
CA ARG A 115 7.86 -28.22 -0.98
C ARG A 115 7.22 -28.27 0.41
N SER A 116 6.78 -27.11 0.92
CA SER A 116 6.06 -26.98 2.18
C SER A 116 5.18 -25.74 2.16
N SER A 117 4.16 -25.71 3.02
CA SER A 117 3.27 -24.56 3.17
C SER A 117 4.00 -23.30 3.64
N GLN A 118 5.01 -23.46 4.50
CA GLN A 118 5.88 -22.35 4.95
C GLN A 118 6.67 -21.74 3.78
N GLN A 119 7.22 -22.60 2.90
CA GLN A 119 7.90 -22.13 1.69
C GLN A 119 6.91 -21.42 0.76
N ALA A 120 5.70 -21.97 0.60
CA ALA A 120 4.66 -21.39 -0.23
C ALA A 120 4.34 -19.94 0.16
N VAL A 121 4.00 -19.71 1.44
CA VAL A 121 3.66 -18.37 1.95
C VAL A 121 4.83 -17.40 1.74
N ASN A 122 6.04 -17.79 2.14
CA ASN A 122 7.21 -16.91 2.02
C ASN A 122 7.50 -16.55 0.56
N GLN A 123 7.45 -17.53 -0.35
CA GLN A 123 7.73 -17.30 -1.77
C GLN A 123 6.66 -16.40 -2.40
N ILE A 124 5.37 -16.66 -2.13
CA ILE A 124 4.27 -15.87 -2.69
C ILE A 124 4.34 -14.41 -2.23
N ILE A 125 4.66 -14.18 -0.96
CA ILE A 125 4.83 -12.82 -0.42
C ILE A 125 6.03 -12.12 -1.05
N GLN A 126 7.14 -12.84 -1.22
CA GLN A 126 8.34 -12.29 -1.85
C GLN A 126 8.09 -11.95 -3.33
N ASP A 127 7.47 -12.86 -4.08
CA ASP A 127 7.14 -12.66 -5.50
C ASP A 127 6.19 -11.47 -5.68
N HIS A 128 5.19 -11.33 -4.80
CA HIS A 128 4.31 -10.18 -4.80
C HIS A 128 5.07 -8.87 -4.58
N LEU A 129 5.92 -8.84 -3.56
CA LEU A 129 6.71 -7.68 -3.22
C LEU A 129 7.67 -7.28 -4.35
N ASP A 130 8.38 -8.25 -4.92
CA ASP A 130 9.29 -8.04 -6.04
C ASP A 130 8.55 -7.48 -7.25
N ALA A 131 7.33 -7.96 -7.52
CA ALA A 131 6.48 -7.40 -8.58
C ALA A 131 6.05 -5.95 -8.29
N ARG A 132 5.78 -5.57 -7.03
CA ARG A 132 5.48 -4.18 -6.65
C ARG A 132 6.70 -3.27 -6.84
N ASN A 133 7.86 -3.70 -6.36
CA ASN A 133 9.11 -2.95 -6.51
C ASN A 133 9.50 -2.79 -7.98
N ALA A 134 9.37 -3.86 -8.78
CA ALA A 134 9.62 -3.81 -10.22
C ALA A 134 8.68 -2.83 -10.92
N GLU A 135 7.40 -2.80 -10.54
CA GLU A 135 6.44 -1.84 -11.08
C GLU A 135 6.81 -0.39 -10.73
N PHE A 136 7.14 -0.09 -9.48
CA PHE A 136 7.61 1.24 -9.08
C PHE A 136 8.87 1.66 -9.84
N ARG A 137 9.88 0.79 -9.94
CA ARG A 137 11.10 1.04 -10.72
C ARG A 137 10.80 1.25 -12.20
N SER A 138 9.75 0.63 -12.74
CA SER A 138 9.36 0.81 -14.13
C SER A 138 8.84 2.23 -14.43
N LEU A 139 8.31 2.95 -13.43
CA LEU A 139 7.86 4.33 -13.59
C LEU A 139 8.99 5.24 -14.10
N GLY A 140 10.19 5.11 -13.53
CA GLY A 140 11.36 5.90 -13.94
C GLY A 140 11.76 5.60 -15.38
N LYS A 141 11.60 4.35 -15.84
CA LYS A 141 11.87 3.95 -17.23
C LYS A 141 10.81 4.48 -18.20
N LYS A 142 9.53 4.43 -17.82
CA LYS A 142 8.41 4.90 -18.65
C LYS A 142 8.38 6.42 -18.74
N VAL A 143 8.74 7.11 -17.65
CA VAL A 143 8.69 8.56 -17.53
C VAL A 143 10.04 9.06 -16.99
N PRO A 144 11.05 9.31 -17.85
CA PRO A 144 12.42 9.64 -17.42
C PRO A 144 12.52 10.82 -16.45
N LYS A 145 11.63 11.82 -16.55
CA LYS A 145 11.59 12.96 -15.61
C LYS A 145 11.30 12.56 -14.15
N LEU A 146 10.77 11.37 -13.92
CA LEU A 146 10.47 10.82 -12.59
C LEU A 146 11.59 9.90 -12.06
N GLU A 147 12.60 9.56 -12.86
CA GLU A 147 13.62 8.57 -12.50
C GLU A 147 14.32 8.90 -11.17
N SER A 148 14.76 10.14 -10.99
CA SER A 148 15.39 10.58 -9.74
C SER A 148 14.46 10.45 -8.52
N LEU A 149 13.16 10.71 -8.69
CA LEU A 149 12.16 10.54 -7.62
C LEU A 149 11.92 9.08 -7.28
N VAL A 150 11.94 8.20 -8.29
CA VAL A 150 11.81 6.76 -8.09
C VAL A 150 13.01 6.21 -7.31
N ILE A 151 14.24 6.61 -7.68
CA ILE A 151 15.46 6.20 -6.98
C ILE A 151 15.44 6.70 -5.53
N ALA A 152 15.12 7.98 -5.32
CA ALA A 152 15.04 8.55 -3.97
C ALA A 152 13.92 7.92 -3.14
N GLY A 153 12.74 7.71 -3.73
CA GLY A 153 11.59 7.08 -3.07
C GLY A 153 11.88 5.66 -2.60
N GLU A 154 12.60 4.88 -3.42
CA GLU A 154 13.04 3.54 -3.02
C GLU A 154 14.02 3.58 -1.84
N GLN A 155 14.97 4.53 -1.83
CA GLN A 155 15.87 4.71 -0.69
C GLN A 155 15.13 5.11 0.59
N VAL A 156 14.18 6.04 0.48
CA VAL A 156 13.34 6.48 1.61
C VAL A 156 12.50 5.32 2.14
N LEU A 157 11.83 4.57 1.27
CA LEU A 157 11.03 3.40 1.66
C LEU A 157 11.86 2.37 2.43
N ASN A 158 13.05 2.04 1.92
CA ASN A 158 13.97 1.11 2.59
C ASN A 158 14.44 1.65 3.95
N GLY A 159 14.70 2.97 4.04
CA GLY A 159 15.02 3.65 5.30
C GLY A 159 13.89 3.54 6.33
N ILE A 160 12.66 3.84 5.92
CA ILE A 160 11.46 3.72 6.76
C ILE A 160 11.30 2.30 7.31
N VAL A 161 11.43 1.29 6.44
CA VAL A 161 11.32 -0.13 6.83
C VAL A 161 12.42 -0.51 7.82
N ALA A 162 13.65 -0.03 7.62
CA ALA A 162 14.76 -0.28 8.53
C ALA A 162 14.56 0.39 9.90
N GLU A 163 14.08 1.64 9.92
CA GLU A 163 13.80 2.36 11.16
C GLU A 163 12.65 1.71 11.95
N ILE A 164 11.57 1.31 11.28
CA ILE A 164 10.47 0.56 11.92
C ILE A 164 10.98 -0.75 12.53
N LYS A 165 11.79 -1.52 11.79
CA LYS A 165 12.39 -2.75 12.32
C LYS A 165 13.23 -2.50 13.57
N SER A 166 14.08 -1.47 13.53
CA SER A 166 14.93 -1.09 14.66
C SER A 166 14.07 -0.69 15.86
N PHE A 167 13.05 0.13 15.65
CA PHE A 167 12.16 0.58 16.71
C PHE A 167 11.34 -0.57 17.31
N ASN A 168 10.79 -1.46 16.49
CA ASN A 168 10.04 -2.64 16.95
C ASN A 168 10.87 -3.59 17.79
N SER A 169 12.17 -3.68 17.55
CA SER A 169 13.08 -4.47 18.40
C SER A 169 13.15 -3.92 19.83
N THR A 170 12.92 -2.62 20.03
CA THR A 170 12.85 -1.99 21.36
C THR A 170 11.50 -2.16 22.06
N LEU A 171 10.47 -2.60 21.33
CA LEU A 171 9.11 -2.79 21.84
C LEU A 171 8.79 -4.25 22.17
N GLU A 172 9.74 -5.17 22.00
CA GLU A 172 9.54 -6.62 22.17
C GLU A 172 8.93 -6.97 23.55
N GLU A 173 9.42 -6.35 24.62
CA GLU A 173 8.92 -6.57 25.99
C GLU A 173 7.48 -6.06 26.20
N LYS A 174 7.07 -5.04 25.43
CA LYS A 174 5.74 -4.42 25.55
C LYS A 174 4.68 -5.16 24.73
N ARG A 175 5.06 -6.14 23.91
CA ARG A 175 4.17 -6.83 22.95
C ARG A 175 3.41 -5.84 22.07
N LEU A 176 4.08 -4.76 21.68
CA LEU A 176 3.55 -3.77 20.74
C LEU A 176 4.38 -3.79 19.47
N LYS A 177 3.73 -3.47 18.34
CA LYS A 177 4.39 -3.33 17.05
C LYS A 177 3.98 -2.01 16.41
N GLN A 178 4.97 -1.29 15.91
CA GLN A 178 4.80 -0.10 15.10
C GLN A 178 4.72 -0.49 13.64
N LEU A 179 3.68 -0.02 12.96
CA LEU A 179 3.51 -0.10 11.51
C LEU A 179 3.63 1.28 10.85
N THR A 180 3.30 2.33 11.61
CA THR A 180 3.26 3.69 11.10
C THR A 180 4.62 4.41 11.25
N TYR A 181 5.01 5.17 10.25
CA TYR A 181 6.14 6.09 10.27
C TYR A 181 5.64 7.54 10.20
N GLY A 182 6.20 8.43 11.01
CA GLY A 182 5.82 9.84 11.03
C GLY A 182 6.89 10.71 10.39
N VAL A 183 6.53 11.43 9.32
CA VAL A 183 7.39 12.46 8.70
C VAL A 183 6.92 13.83 9.16
N SER A 184 7.84 14.70 9.57
CA SER A 184 7.46 16.05 10.01
C SER A 184 6.88 16.85 8.84
N GLU A 185 5.79 17.59 9.09
CA GLU A 185 5.21 18.54 8.12
C GLU A 185 6.27 19.53 7.58
N THR A 186 7.22 19.93 8.41
CA THR A 186 8.29 20.86 8.02
C THR A 186 9.27 20.29 6.99
N GLU A 187 9.32 18.97 6.85
CA GLU A 187 10.16 18.26 5.88
C GLU A 187 9.40 17.94 4.59
N MET A 188 8.08 18.17 4.59
CA MET A 188 7.18 17.82 3.50
C MET A 188 7.17 18.92 2.43
N THR A 189 8.29 19.05 1.71
CA THR A 189 8.38 19.93 0.54
C THR A 189 7.60 19.33 -0.65
N ALA A 190 7.19 20.14 -1.63
CA ALA A 190 6.43 19.67 -2.80
C ALA A 190 7.09 18.50 -3.57
N ILE A 191 8.43 18.43 -3.57
CA ILE A 191 9.15 17.31 -4.22
C ILE A 191 9.09 16.03 -3.38
N VAL A 192 9.10 16.15 -2.05
CA VAL A 192 8.95 15.03 -1.10
C VAL A 192 7.51 14.51 -1.14
N GLU A 193 6.52 15.40 -1.16
CA GLU A 193 5.11 15.03 -1.37
C GLU A 193 4.93 14.26 -2.67
N ARG A 194 5.49 14.77 -3.78
CA ARG A 194 5.42 14.10 -5.07
C ARG A 194 6.05 12.70 -5.03
N MET A 195 7.19 12.55 -4.37
CA MET A 195 7.83 11.25 -4.20
C MET A 195 6.93 10.28 -3.41
N PHE A 196 6.33 10.72 -2.29
CA PHE A 196 5.40 9.89 -1.54
C PHE A 196 4.14 9.56 -2.34
N ASN A 197 3.59 10.48 -3.12
CA ASN A 197 2.46 10.21 -4.01
C ASN A 197 2.78 9.12 -5.04
N LEU A 198 4.01 9.07 -5.57
CA LEU A 198 4.44 7.97 -6.46
C LEU A 198 4.55 6.63 -5.72
N LEU A 199 5.02 6.62 -4.47
CA LEU A 199 5.05 5.41 -3.64
C LEU A 199 3.64 4.92 -3.30
N VAL A 200 2.72 5.85 -3.00
CA VAL A 200 1.29 5.57 -2.77
C VAL A 200 0.66 4.98 -4.03
N GLU A 201 0.88 5.61 -5.17
CA GLU A 201 0.37 5.14 -6.45
C GLU A 201 0.86 3.73 -6.82
N ALA A 202 2.14 3.43 -6.56
CA ALA A 202 2.70 2.10 -6.80
C ALA A 202 2.24 1.04 -5.78
N GLY A 203 1.50 1.43 -4.74
CA GLY A 203 1.03 0.54 -3.70
C GLY A 203 2.09 0.22 -2.64
N LEU A 204 3.17 0.99 -2.55
CA LEU A 204 4.32 0.72 -1.66
C LEU A 204 4.24 1.44 -0.31
N ILE A 205 3.46 2.51 -0.22
CA ILE A 205 3.18 3.24 1.03
C ILE A 205 1.69 3.56 1.08
N PHE A 206 1.08 3.43 2.25
CA PHE A 206 -0.26 3.90 2.52
C PHE A 206 -0.19 5.25 3.26
N ASP A 207 -0.92 6.25 2.78
CA ASP A 207 -1.10 7.53 3.46
C ASP A 207 -2.17 7.39 4.55
N ASN A 208 -1.76 7.47 5.81
CA ASN A 208 -2.61 7.34 6.99
C ASN A 208 -2.98 8.71 7.58
N GLY A 209 -2.91 9.78 6.76
CA GLY A 209 -3.26 11.14 7.11
C GLY A 209 -2.32 11.79 8.13
N THR A 210 -2.71 12.97 8.63
CA THR A 210 -1.89 13.75 9.56
C THR A 210 -2.33 13.63 11.00
N VAL A 211 -1.37 13.75 11.93
CA VAL A 211 -1.64 13.85 13.36
C VAL A 211 -0.95 15.08 13.95
N LYS A 212 -1.63 15.74 14.90
CA LYS A 212 -1.09 16.90 15.63
C LYS A 212 -0.71 16.46 17.06
N HIS A 213 0.52 16.78 17.48
CA HIS A 213 1.05 16.46 18.80
C HIS A 213 1.67 17.68 19.50
N GLY A 214 1.27 17.90 20.76
CA GLY A 214 1.96 18.75 21.74
C GLY A 214 2.00 20.27 21.46
N THR A 215 2.75 20.99 22.30
CA THR A 215 3.09 22.42 22.19
C THR A 215 4.63 22.61 22.23
N PRO A 216 5.25 23.41 21.32
CA PRO A 216 4.65 23.97 20.11
C PRO A 216 4.22 22.84 19.15
N THR A 217 3.10 23.06 18.44
CA THR A 217 2.40 22.07 17.63
C THR A 217 3.33 21.38 16.63
N ARG A 218 3.54 20.07 16.81
CA ARG A 218 4.22 19.23 15.84
C ARG A 218 3.18 18.50 15.02
N ILE A 219 3.24 18.66 13.70
CA ILE A 219 2.34 17.98 12.76
C ILE A 219 3.17 16.93 12.04
N TYR A 220 2.66 15.71 11.99
CA TYR A 220 3.30 14.59 11.32
C TYR A 220 2.36 13.98 10.28
N HIS A 221 2.90 13.75 9.08
CA HIS A 221 2.32 12.91 8.05
C HIS A 221 2.60 11.45 8.41
N ARG A 222 1.54 10.65 8.55
CA ARG A 222 1.65 9.25 8.96
C ARG A 222 1.60 8.37 7.72
N LEU A 223 2.61 7.52 7.59
CA LEU A 223 2.79 6.64 6.44
C LEU A 223 2.95 5.20 6.93
N ILE A 224 2.31 4.25 6.26
CA ILE A 224 2.53 2.82 6.54
C ILE A 224 3.27 2.25 5.34
N PRO A 225 4.50 1.72 5.47
CA PRO A 225 5.15 1.05 4.36
C PRO A 225 4.45 -0.28 4.08
N HIS A 226 4.62 -0.78 2.85
CA HIS A 226 4.02 -2.05 2.45
C HIS A 226 4.35 -3.16 3.46
N THR A 227 3.32 -3.81 3.97
CA THR A 227 3.44 -4.84 5.00
C THR A 227 4.28 -6.04 4.56
N ALA A 228 4.22 -6.44 3.28
CA ALA A 228 5.13 -7.42 2.70
C ALA A 228 6.62 -7.03 2.84
N HIS A 229 6.98 -5.74 2.75
CA HIS A 229 8.34 -5.28 3.07
C HIS A 229 8.68 -5.55 4.53
N LEU A 230 7.80 -5.18 5.46
CA LEU A 230 7.99 -5.43 6.89
C LEU A 230 8.16 -6.92 7.18
N LEU A 231 7.38 -7.79 6.53
CA LEU A 231 7.52 -9.24 6.62
C LEU A 231 8.87 -9.73 6.06
N SER A 232 9.29 -9.25 4.89
CA SER A 232 10.53 -9.67 4.23
C SER A 232 11.78 -9.40 5.08
N VAL A 233 11.80 -8.27 5.80
CA VAL A 233 12.92 -7.92 6.69
C VAL A 233 12.72 -8.44 8.12
N ARG A 234 11.61 -9.12 8.41
CA ARG A 234 11.21 -9.58 9.75
C ARG A 234 11.13 -8.42 10.76
N ALA A 235 10.51 -7.31 10.37
CA ALA A 235 10.31 -6.14 11.24
C ALA A 235 9.29 -6.37 12.37
N LEU A 236 8.46 -7.41 12.24
CA LEU A 236 7.35 -7.70 13.15
C LEU A 236 7.64 -8.88 14.09
N GLY A 237 8.46 -9.84 13.67
CA GLY A 237 8.86 -10.99 14.49
C GLY A 237 9.77 -10.61 15.65
N GLY A 238 9.81 -11.46 16.68
CA GLY A 238 10.80 -11.36 17.76
C GLY A 238 12.23 -11.64 17.27
N SER A 239 13.22 -11.30 18.09
CA SER A 239 14.66 -11.35 17.76
C SER A 239 15.24 -12.78 17.55
N GLY A 240 14.40 -13.82 17.56
CA GLY A 240 14.78 -15.21 17.36
C GLY A 240 15.13 -15.59 15.91
N ALA A 241 16.19 -16.40 15.74
CA ALA A 241 16.55 -16.96 14.46
C ALA A 241 15.53 -18.05 14.03
N GLY A 242 14.74 -17.76 13.00
CA GLY A 242 13.82 -18.75 12.40
C GLY A 242 12.36 -18.59 12.79
N GLY A 243 11.84 -17.35 12.76
CA GLY A 243 10.43 -17.06 13.02
C GLY A 243 9.48 -17.92 12.18
N THR A 244 8.59 -18.67 12.82
CA THR A 244 7.53 -19.41 12.12
C THR A 244 6.40 -18.46 11.71
N ILE A 245 5.54 -18.87 10.75
CA ILE A 245 4.35 -18.08 10.39
C ILE A 245 3.53 -17.73 11.64
N ASN A 246 3.33 -18.70 12.54
CA ASN A 246 2.53 -18.51 13.75
C ASN A 246 3.11 -17.43 14.67
N GLN A 247 4.44 -17.39 14.86
CA GLN A 247 5.07 -16.33 15.67
C GLN A 247 4.93 -14.95 15.04
N THR A 248 4.88 -14.88 13.72
CA THR A 248 4.67 -13.61 13.01
C THR A 248 3.22 -13.16 13.13
N VAL A 249 2.27 -14.09 13.00
CA VAL A 249 0.84 -13.86 13.17
C VAL A 249 0.49 -13.43 14.60
N GLU A 250 1.06 -14.08 15.62
CA GLU A 250 0.91 -13.67 17.02
C GLU A 250 1.38 -12.22 17.27
N ALA A 251 2.24 -11.67 16.42
CA ALA A 251 2.68 -10.28 16.49
C ALA A 251 1.80 -9.32 15.68
N LEU A 252 0.83 -9.81 14.92
CA LEU A 252 -0.16 -9.00 14.19
C LEU A 252 -1.42 -8.71 15.00
N ASP A 253 -1.70 -9.53 16.03
CA ASP A 253 -2.78 -9.34 17.02
C ASP A 253 -2.34 -8.44 18.19
#